data_AF-F4WX16-F1
#
_entry.id   AF-F4WX16-F1
#
_cell.length_a   1.000
_cell.length_b   1.000
_cell.length_c   1.000
_cell.angle_alpha   90.00
_cell.angle_beta   90.00
_cell.angle_gamma   90.00
#
_symmetry.space_group_name_H-M   'P 1'
#
loop_
_entity.id
_entity.type
_entity.pdbx_description
1 polymer ?
#
loop_
_entity_poly.entity_id
_entity_poly.type
_entity_poly.pdbx_seq_one_letter_code
_entity_poly.pdbx_strand_id
1 'polypeptide(L)'
;MRKHLSKACSLWVKNGVITKSMISNLQSHIDTDNTIGAWILLAALAENMKIPNIDKYIADYKEVIRKNDFHASLVLHVLRHAWSILNHDYLEDLYQHLYKCICHFEINFNLISICLDILNSILRYLHVDQSNHVIESDMVELMKLSEMEIQDLLKENRNCTQDTVKIRAVFTLSHASLFCTNKISSSTLRIFERLLLQWESLPDTVKEIKDLQASAVVLLCQQALRDREVAKKVTPILGNVMRQEMNSNSLIKTSVKINAAKALADICVRFTALVEPYLPDLCISMKDPNPAVREAIVVIFIELLLEDFIKMKGPFFFHILMMLSDTNSMIRELTTFLVEETFNEEQDTLISQQSRFWRAYIITTIAAPGKRTADTECSNKR
;
A
#
# COMPACT_ATOMS: atom_id res chain seq x y z
N MET A 1 -6.98 -7.50 7.11
CA MET A 1 -7.03 -8.82 7.78
C MET A 1 -5.69 -9.25 8.39
N ARG A 2 -4.58 -9.33 7.63
CA ARG A 2 -3.26 -9.80 8.14
C ARG A 2 -2.73 -9.03 9.36
N LYS A 3 -2.78 -7.68 9.34
CA LYS A 3 -2.36 -6.83 10.49
C LYS A 3 -3.15 -7.13 11.77
N HIS A 4 -4.47 -7.28 11.68
CA HIS A 4 -5.32 -7.61 12.84
C HIS A 4 -5.05 -9.03 13.35
N LEU A 5 -4.86 -9.99 12.44
CA LEU A 5 -4.51 -11.36 12.81
C LEU A 5 -3.15 -11.41 13.52
N SER A 6 -2.12 -10.74 12.98
CA SER A 6 -0.82 -10.65 13.65
C SER A 6 -0.94 -9.98 15.02
N LYS A 7 -1.74 -8.92 15.15
CA LYS A 7 -2.01 -8.28 16.46
C LYS A 7 -2.70 -9.24 17.44
N ALA A 8 -3.68 -10.02 16.98
CA ALA A 8 -4.31 -11.06 17.80
C ALA A 8 -3.30 -12.14 18.23
N CYS A 9 -2.48 -12.64 17.30
CA CYS A 9 -1.40 -13.58 17.60
C CYS A 9 -0.41 -13.01 18.62
N SER A 10 -0.06 -11.73 18.51
CA SER A 10 0.82 -11.05 19.48
C SER A 10 0.25 -11.10 20.90
N LEU A 11 -1.07 -10.92 21.06
CA LEU A 11 -1.75 -11.00 22.35
C LEU A 11 -1.80 -12.44 22.85
N TRP A 12 -2.10 -13.41 21.99
CA TRP A 12 -2.12 -14.82 22.37
C TRP A 12 -0.75 -15.35 22.79
N VAL A 13 0.31 -14.94 22.11
CA VAL A 13 1.69 -15.29 22.48
C VAL A 13 2.05 -14.65 23.82
N LYS A 14 1.79 -13.36 24.01
CA LYS A 14 2.06 -12.65 25.27
C LYS A 14 1.32 -13.26 26.46
N ASN A 15 0.10 -13.72 26.25
CA ASN A 15 -0.74 -14.33 27.29
C ASN A 15 -0.49 -15.84 27.48
N GLY A 16 0.50 -16.42 26.79
CA GLY A 16 0.83 -17.85 26.91
C GLY A 16 -0.24 -18.81 26.39
N VAL A 17 -1.17 -18.33 25.56
CA VAL A 17 -2.26 -19.14 24.97
C VAL A 17 -1.70 -20.14 23.96
N ILE A 18 -0.65 -19.75 23.23
CA ILE A 18 -0.04 -20.59 22.19
C ILE A 18 0.92 -21.60 22.84
N THR A 19 0.53 -22.88 22.80
CA THR A 19 1.33 -23.99 23.35
C THR A 19 2.14 -24.71 22.27
N LYS A 20 3.20 -25.44 22.66
CA LYS A 20 3.99 -26.27 21.73
C LYS A 20 3.16 -27.33 21.00
N SER A 21 2.16 -27.92 21.68
CA SER A 21 1.26 -28.91 21.08
C SER A 21 0.39 -28.28 19.98
N MET A 22 -0.12 -27.06 20.20
CA MET A 22 -0.87 -26.34 19.17
C MET A 22 -0.02 -26.06 17.93
N ILE A 23 1.25 -25.68 18.11
CA ILE A 23 2.17 -25.50 16.97
C ILE A 23 2.43 -26.81 16.24
N SER A 24 2.64 -27.92 16.96
CA SER A 24 2.82 -29.24 16.35
C SER A 24 1.58 -29.68 15.56
N ASN A 25 0.38 -29.45 16.11
CA ASN A 25 -0.86 -29.75 15.40
C ASN A 25 -1.00 -28.88 14.16
N LEU A 26 -0.69 -27.58 14.25
CA LEU A 26 -0.71 -26.67 13.12
C LEU A 26 0.27 -27.11 12.02
N GLN A 27 1.47 -27.53 12.39
CA GLN A 27 2.50 -28.04 11.47
C GLN A 27 2.08 -29.36 10.79
N SER A 28 1.30 -30.21 11.48
CA SER A 28 0.78 -31.46 10.90
C SER A 28 -0.21 -31.25 9.74
N HIS A 29 -0.75 -30.04 9.60
CA HIS A 29 -1.62 -29.68 8.48
C HIS A 29 -0.86 -29.15 7.24
N ILE A 30 0.45 -28.96 7.33
CA ILE A 30 1.28 -28.66 6.16
C ILE A 30 1.20 -29.86 5.20
N ASP A 31 1.03 -29.59 3.91
CA ASP A 31 0.84 -30.59 2.85
C ASP A 31 -0.46 -31.44 2.96
N THR A 32 -1.43 -30.96 3.72
CA THR A 32 -2.82 -31.48 3.74
C THR A 32 -3.78 -30.52 3.04
N ASP A 33 -5.06 -30.87 2.96
CA ASP A 33 -6.13 -29.97 2.47
C ASP A 33 -6.20 -28.63 3.21
N ASN A 34 -5.69 -28.59 4.46
CA ASN A 34 -5.68 -27.40 5.31
C ASN A 34 -4.37 -26.58 5.21
N THR A 35 -3.48 -26.89 4.26
CA THR A 35 -2.13 -26.30 4.17
C THR A 35 -2.16 -24.76 4.14
N ILE A 36 -3.05 -24.15 3.35
CA ILE A 36 -3.12 -22.68 3.24
C ILE A 36 -3.53 -22.04 4.58
N GLY A 37 -4.53 -22.60 5.25
CA GLY A 37 -4.97 -22.12 6.57
C GLY A 37 -3.86 -22.24 7.62
N ALA A 38 -3.11 -23.35 7.57
CA ALA A 38 -1.96 -23.55 8.45
C ALA A 38 -0.87 -22.50 8.21
N TRP A 39 -0.50 -22.26 6.95
CA TRP A 39 0.50 -21.26 6.58
C TRP A 39 0.09 -19.82 6.90
N ILE A 40 -1.21 -19.47 6.81
CA ILE A 40 -1.71 -18.15 7.23
C ILE A 40 -1.44 -17.91 8.72
N LEU A 41 -1.74 -18.90 9.57
CA LEU A 41 -1.50 -18.81 11.01
C LEU A 41 0.00 -18.84 11.34
N LEU A 42 0.79 -19.70 10.69
CA LEU A 42 2.24 -19.74 10.86
C LEU A 42 2.88 -18.41 10.50
N ALA A 43 2.47 -17.78 9.39
CA ALA A 43 2.96 -16.46 8.98
C ALA A 43 2.66 -15.39 10.05
N ALA A 44 1.45 -15.37 10.62
CA ALA A 44 1.09 -14.43 11.69
C ALA A 44 1.82 -14.70 13.02
N LEU A 45 2.09 -15.97 13.35
CA LEU A 45 2.83 -16.36 14.54
C LEU A 45 4.34 -16.08 14.42
N ALA A 46 4.92 -16.26 13.24
CA ALA A 46 6.35 -16.05 12.99
C ALA A 46 6.80 -14.61 13.28
N GLU A 47 5.92 -13.63 13.10
CA GLU A 47 6.17 -12.23 13.47
C GLU A 47 6.37 -12.02 14.98
N ASN A 48 5.82 -12.92 15.80
CA ASN A 48 5.65 -12.72 17.24
C ASN A 48 6.40 -13.77 18.10
N MET A 49 6.81 -14.90 17.52
CA MET A 49 7.53 -15.95 18.23
C MET A 49 8.42 -16.79 17.30
N LYS A 50 9.42 -17.47 17.88
CA LYS A 50 10.20 -18.49 17.17
C LYS A 50 9.38 -19.76 17.03
N ILE A 51 9.16 -20.21 15.79
CA ILE A 51 8.43 -21.43 15.48
C ILE A 51 9.41 -22.63 15.58
N PRO A 52 9.18 -23.60 16.46
CA PRO A 52 10.05 -24.77 16.58
C PRO A 52 10.04 -25.63 15.31
N ASN A 53 11.20 -26.19 14.93
CA ASN A 53 11.35 -27.13 13.81
C ASN A 53 10.84 -26.61 12.44
N ILE A 54 10.74 -25.29 12.27
CA ILE A 54 10.21 -24.70 11.03
C ILE A 54 11.20 -24.82 9.86
N ASP A 55 12.49 -25.00 10.16
CA ASP A 55 13.58 -25.26 9.22
C ASP A 55 13.23 -26.40 8.25
N LYS A 56 12.61 -27.48 8.74
CA LYS A 56 12.22 -28.65 7.92
C LYS A 56 11.21 -28.32 6.83
N TYR A 57 10.38 -27.30 7.03
CA TYR A 57 9.30 -26.94 6.12
C TYR A 57 9.68 -25.79 5.17
N ILE A 58 10.70 -25.01 5.53
CA ILE A 58 11.27 -23.95 4.67
C ILE A 58 12.52 -24.43 3.92
N ALA A 59 12.93 -25.69 4.15
CA ALA A 59 14.09 -26.33 3.56
C ALA A 59 14.06 -26.40 2.01
N ASP A 60 12.87 -26.34 1.39
CA ASP A 60 12.68 -26.39 -0.06
C ASP A 60 12.29 -25.01 -0.63
N TYR A 61 13.04 -23.96 -0.26
CA TYR A 61 12.72 -22.60 -0.72
C TYR A 61 12.78 -22.47 -2.25
N LYS A 62 13.58 -23.28 -2.96
CA LYS A 62 13.73 -23.20 -4.42
C LYS A 62 12.42 -23.54 -5.12
N GLU A 63 11.76 -24.63 -4.70
CA GLU A 63 10.45 -25.00 -5.24
C GLU A 63 9.36 -24.00 -4.84
N VAL A 64 9.43 -23.47 -3.63
CA VAL A 64 8.51 -22.42 -3.15
C VAL A 64 8.62 -21.17 -4.02
N ILE A 65 9.83 -20.68 -4.27
CA ILE A 65 10.08 -19.52 -5.14
C ILE A 65 9.62 -19.80 -6.57
N ARG A 66 9.88 -21.01 -7.08
CA ARG A 66 9.47 -21.44 -8.42
C ARG A 66 7.94 -21.45 -8.60
N LYS A 67 7.18 -21.84 -7.57
CA LYS A 67 5.70 -21.81 -7.60
C LYS A 67 5.15 -20.39 -7.73
N ASN A 68 5.80 -19.42 -7.07
CA ASN A 68 5.59 -17.99 -7.29
C ASN A 68 4.12 -17.51 -7.09
N ASP A 69 3.41 -18.18 -6.18
CA ASP A 69 1.98 -18.05 -5.96
C ASP A 69 1.65 -17.51 -4.55
N PHE A 70 0.37 -17.59 -4.16
CA PHE A 70 -0.05 -17.16 -2.83
C PHE A 70 0.53 -18.02 -1.70
N HIS A 71 0.70 -19.33 -1.92
CA HIS A 71 1.33 -20.22 -0.94
C HIS A 71 2.79 -19.81 -0.72
N ALA A 72 3.52 -19.54 -1.80
CA ALA A 72 4.89 -19.01 -1.74
C ALA A 72 4.96 -17.72 -0.93
N SER A 73 3.98 -16.82 -1.06
CA SER A 73 3.91 -15.59 -0.27
C SER A 73 3.86 -15.84 1.25
N LEU A 74 3.18 -16.90 1.70
CA LEU A 74 3.06 -17.24 3.11
C LEU A 74 4.34 -17.88 3.64
N VAL A 75 4.94 -18.78 2.86
CA VAL A 75 6.19 -19.44 3.23
C VAL A 75 7.34 -18.43 3.30
N LEU A 76 7.47 -17.54 2.32
CA LEU A 76 8.47 -16.45 2.34
C LEU A 76 8.26 -15.53 3.54
N HIS A 77 7.01 -15.31 3.95
CA HIS A 77 6.71 -14.52 5.15
C HIS A 77 7.20 -15.18 6.43
N VAL A 78 7.05 -16.49 6.56
CA VAL A 78 7.66 -17.24 7.67
C VAL A 78 9.18 -17.20 7.57
N LEU A 79 9.75 -17.42 6.39
CA LEU A 79 11.20 -17.39 6.14
C LEU A 79 11.84 -16.05 6.53
N ARG A 80 11.17 -14.92 6.24
CA ARG A 80 11.59 -13.57 6.65
C ARG A 80 11.86 -13.44 8.16
N HIS A 81 11.14 -14.18 8.99
CA HIS A 81 11.33 -14.16 10.44
C HIS A 81 12.16 -15.35 10.96
N ALA A 82 12.22 -16.43 10.19
CA ALA A 82 12.86 -17.68 10.60
C ALA A 82 14.29 -17.87 10.06
N TRP A 83 14.74 -17.10 9.06
CA TRP A 83 16.02 -17.34 8.36
C TRP A 83 17.22 -17.51 9.30
N SER A 84 17.25 -16.81 10.44
CA SER A 84 18.35 -16.87 11.42
C SER A 84 18.59 -18.24 12.06
N ILE A 85 17.67 -19.20 11.91
CA ILE A 85 17.84 -20.58 12.39
C ILE A 85 18.59 -21.47 11.38
N LEU A 86 18.72 -21.01 10.14
CA LEU A 86 19.34 -21.76 9.05
C LEU A 86 20.87 -21.66 9.15
N ASN A 87 21.56 -22.70 8.70
CA ASN A 87 23.02 -22.71 8.73
C ASN A 87 23.62 -21.79 7.67
N HIS A 88 24.91 -21.46 7.81
CA HIS A 88 25.59 -20.50 6.96
C HIS A 88 25.58 -20.90 5.47
N ASP A 89 25.88 -22.16 5.14
CA ASP A 89 25.93 -22.65 3.76
C ASP A 89 24.57 -22.54 3.08
N TYR A 90 23.51 -22.81 3.82
CA TYR A 90 22.14 -22.71 3.34
C TYR A 90 21.71 -21.26 3.12
N LEU A 91 22.14 -20.34 4.00
CA LEU A 91 21.89 -18.92 3.83
C LEU A 91 22.60 -18.36 2.59
N GLU A 92 23.83 -18.80 2.31
CA GLU A 92 24.56 -18.44 1.10
C GLU A 92 23.84 -18.97 -0.17
N ASP A 93 23.45 -20.25 -0.20
CA ASP A 93 22.70 -20.81 -1.34
C ASP A 93 21.33 -20.15 -1.53
N LEU A 94 20.64 -19.79 -0.44
CA LEU A 94 19.37 -19.05 -0.47
C LEU A 94 19.57 -17.65 -1.05
N TYR A 95 20.60 -16.95 -0.59
CA TYR A 95 20.97 -15.63 -1.09
C TYR A 95 21.25 -15.68 -2.59
N GLN A 96 22.18 -16.54 -3.03
CA GLN A 96 22.58 -16.65 -4.43
C GLN A 96 21.41 -17.00 -5.35
N HIS A 97 20.55 -17.93 -4.91
CA HIS A 97 19.37 -18.32 -5.69
C HIS A 97 18.34 -17.19 -5.80
N LEU A 98 17.98 -16.55 -4.68
CA LEU A 98 17.03 -15.43 -4.68
C LEU A 98 17.53 -14.27 -5.52
N TYR A 99 18.79 -13.87 -5.34
CA TYR A 99 19.40 -12.78 -6.09
C TYR A 99 19.36 -13.07 -7.59
N LYS A 100 19.76 -14.28 -8.00
CA LYS A 100 19.67 -14.73 -9.39
C LYS A 100 18.26 -14.64 -9.95
N CYS A 101 17.25 -15.16 -9.25
CA CYS A 101 15.86 -15.11 -9.73
C CYS A 101 15.34 -13.68 -9.89
N ILE A 102 15.77 -12.73 -9.04
CA ILE A 102 15.40 -11.32 -9.17
C ILE A 102 16.12 -10.67 -10.36
N CYS A 103 17.41 -10.94 -10.57
CA CYS A 103 18.16 -10.44 -11.74
C CYS A 103 17.53 -10.89 -13.07
N HIS A 104 16.92 -12.08 -13.10
CA HIS A 104 16.25 -12.62 -14.29
C HIS A 104 14.75 -12.28 -14.36
N PHE A 105 14.24 -11.45 -13.43
CA PHE A 105 12.82 -11.08 -13.34
C PHE A 105 11.88 -12.30 -13.30
N GLU A 106 12.26 -13.35 -12.57
CA GLU A 106 11.46 -14.58 -12.44
C GLU A 106 10.44 -14.49 -11.29
N ILE A 107 10.68 -13.61 -10.32
CA ILE A 107 9.84 -13.40 -9.14
C ILE A 107 8.59 -12.60 -9.49
N ASN A 108 7.43 -13.05 -9.02
CA ASN A 108 6.16 -12.34 -9.18
C ASN A 108 6.22 -11.01 -8.43
N PHE A 109 5.64 -9.96 -9.01
CA PHE A 109 5.81 -8.58 -8.53
C PHE A 109 5.38 -8.39 -7.07
N ASN A 110 4.38 -9.14 -6.62
CA ASN A 110 3.88 -9.11 -5.25
C ASN A 110 4.84 -9.78 -4.23
N LEU A 111 5.81 -10.56 -4.69
CA LEU A 111 6.82 -11.23 -3.85
C LEU A 111 8.17 -10.51 -3.85
N ILE A 112 8.43 -9.61 -4.80
CA ILE A 112 9.73 -8.92 -4.93
C ILE A 112 10.13 -8.21 -3.63
N SER A 113 9.20 -7.48 -3.00
CA SER A 113 9.48 -6.76 -1.75
C SER A 113 9.96 -7.71 -0.65
N ILE A 114 9.30 -8.86 -0.47
CA ILE A 114 9.66 -9.78 0.61
C ILE A 114 10.95 -10.53 0.31
N CYS A 115 11.21 -10.86 -0.95
CA CYS A 115 12.46 -11.45 -1.37
C CYS A 115 13.64 -10.49 -1.12
N LEU A 116 13.49 -9.21 -1.44
CA LEU A 116 14.53 -8.19 -1.16
C LEU A 116 14.72 -7.95 0.34
N ASP A 117 13.65 -7.97 1.14
CA ASP A 117 13.74 -7.91 2.61
C ASP A 117 14.56 -9.08 3.18
N ILE A 118 14.32 -10.30 2.68
CA ILE A 118 15.06 -11.52 3.05
C ILE A 118 16.52 -11.40 2.61
N LEU A 119 16.78 -11.04 1.36
CA LEU A 119 18.12 -10.86 0.81
C LEU A 119 18.95 -9.86 1.63
N ASN A 120 18.39 -8.68 1.89
CA ASN A 120 19.05 -7.66 2.70
C ASN A 120 19.30 -8.14 4.15
N SER A 121 18.38 -8.92 4.74
CA SER A 121 18.58 -9.48 6.08
C SER A 121 19.71 -10.51 6.12
N ILE A 122 19.78 -11.38 5.12
CA ILE A 122 20.82 -12.41 4.99
C ILE A 122 22.18 -11.75 4.72
N LEU A 123 22.26 -10.80 3.78
CA LEU A 123 23.51 -10.10 3.47
C LEU A 123 24.11 -9.39 4.69
N ARG A 124 23.28 -8.74 5.51
CA ARG A 124 23.72 -8.12 6.76
C ARG A 124 24.27 -9.12 7.77
N TYR A 125 23.75 -10.33 7.77
CA TYR A 125 24.21 -11.40 8.65
C TYR A 125 25.50 -12.04 8.15
N LEU A 126 25.60 -12.34 6.86
CA LEU A 126 26.78 -12.98 6.26
C LEU A 126 28.00 -12.04 6.18
N HIS A 127 27.76 -10.74 5.98
CA HIS A 127 28.84 -9.76 5.76
C HIS A 127 28.82 -8.62 6.78
N VAL A 128 28.89 -8.92 8.08
CA VAL A 128 28.76 -7.92 9.17
C VAL A 128 29.63 -6.66 8.97
N ASP A 129 30.86 -6.80 8.46
CA ASP A 129 31.79 -5.68 8.29
C ASP A 129 31.69 -4.95 6.93
N GLN A 130 31.14 -5.59 5.89
CA GLN A 130 31.09 -5.07 4.52
C GLN A 130 29.67 -5.01 3.93
N SER A 131 28.65 -5.29 4.75
CA SER A 131 27.28 -5.51 4.29
C SER A 131 26.76 -4.34 3.47
N ASN A 132 27.04 -3.10 3.89
CA ASN A 132 26.49 -1.92 3.22
C ASN A 132 27.03 -1.76 1.80
N HIS A 133 28.32 -2.03 1.57
CA HIS A 133 28.91 -1.93 0.23
C HIS A 133 28.40 -3.04 -0.70
N VAL A 134 28.31 -4.27 -0.19
CA VAL A 134 27.80 -5.41 -0.97
C VAL A 134 26.32 -5.21 -1.32
N ILE A 135 25.49 -4.86 -0.32
CA ILE A 135 24.08 -4.54 -0.53
C ILE A 135 23.93 -3.40 -1.55
N GLU A 136 24.68 -2.31 -1.39
CA GLU A 136 24.59 -1.19 -2.33
C GLU A 136 24.98 -1.61 -3.75
N SER A 137 26.05 -2.38 -3.92
CA SER A 137 26.49 -2.91 -5.21
C SER A 137 25.41 -3.77 -5.88
N ASP A 138 24.84 -4.72 -5.16
CA ASP A 138 23.82 -5.64 -5.68
C ASP A 138 22.53 -4.90 -6.05
N MET A 139 22.09 -3.98 -5.19
CA MET A 139 20.88 -3.18 -5.45
C MET A 139 21.09 -2.23 -6.63
N VAL A 140 22.28 -1.65 -6.79
CA VAL A 140 22.63 -0.82 -7.95
C VAL A 140 22.61 -1.64 -9.23
N GLU A 141 23.08 -2.89 -9.21
CA GLU A 141 23.02 -3.77 -10.37
C GLU A 141 21.57 -4.13 -10.73
N LEU A 142 20.75 -4.50 -9.75
CA LEU A 142 19.31 -4.74 -9.95
C LEU A 142 18.60 -3.52 -10.55
N MET A 143 18.94 -2.31 -10.08
CA MET A 143 18.41 -1.08 -10.66
C MET A 143 18.81 -0.93 -12.12
N LYS A 144 20.09 -1.10 -12.46
CA LYS A 144 20.57 -1.00 -13.86
C LYS A 144 19.87 -1.98 -14.78
N LEU A 145 19.80 -3.26 -14.40
CA LEU A 145 19.10 -4.29 -15.17
C LEU A 145 17.63 -3.92 -15.38
N SER A 146 16.97 -3.43 -14.33
CA SER A 146 15.57 -3.00 -14.41
C SER A 146 15.40 -1.79 -15.34
N GLU A 147 16.29 -0.81 -15.27
CA GLU A 147 16.24 0.36 -16.14
C GLU A 147 16.46 0.01 -17.62
N MET A 148 17.30 -0.98 -17.90
CA MET A 148 17.51 -1.50 -19.26
C MET A 148 16.22 -2.11 -19.83
N GLU A 149 15.54 -2.95 -19.05
CA GLU A 149 14.24 -3.52 -19.46
C GLU A 149 13.15 -2.45 -19.62
N ILE A 150 13.21 -1.37 -18.83
CA ILE A 150 12.22 -0.27 -18.86
C ILE A 150 12.45 0.69 -20.03
N GLN A 151 13.66 0.81 -20.60
CA GLN A 151 13.91 1.79 -21.68
C GLN A 151 12.94 1.65 -22.86
N ASP A 152 12.56 0.41 -23.19
CA ASP A 152 11.68 0.07 -24.30
C ASP A 152 10.23 -0.17 -23.88
N LEU A 153 9.88 0.23 -22.64
CA LEU A 153 8.53 0.08 -22.08
C LEU A 153 7.46 0.72 -22.96
N LEU A 154 7.74 1.91 -23.50
CA LEU A 154 6.79 2.69 -24.31
C LEU A 154 6.82 2.36 -25.81
N LYS A 155 7.70 1.45 -26.26
CA LYS A 155 7.76 1.03 -27.66
C LYS A 155 6.67 -0.01 -27.94
N GLU A 156 6.13 0.00 -29.15
CA GLU A 156 5.20 -1.03 -29.61
C GLU A 156 5.91 -2.39 -29.64
N ASN A 157 5.51 -3.28 -28.74
CA ASN A 157 5.97 -4.66 -28.75
C ASN A 157 4.77 -5.59 -28.50
N ARG A 158 4.64 -6.67 -29.28
CA ARG A 158 3.43 -7.52 -29.29
C ARG A 158 3.56 -8.80 -28.46
N ASN A 159 4.50 -8.85 -27.53
CA ASN A 159 4.82 -10.07 -26.78
C ASN A 159 4.35 -9.98 -25.31
N CYS A 160 3.23 -10.64 -24.97
CA CYS A 160 2.65 -10.68 -23.62
C CYS A 160 3.63 -11.20 -22.52
N THR A 161 4.56 -12.09 -22.87
CA THR A 161 5.62 -12.54 -21.95
C THR A 161 6.54 -11.39 -21.53
N GLN A 162 6.80 -10.43 -22.43
CA GLN A 162 7.61 -9.25 -22.12
C GLN A 162 6.87 -8.27 -21.23
N ASP A 163 5.54 -8.19 -21.28
CA ASP A 163 4.75 -7.30 -20.41
C ASP A 163 4.85 -7.72 -18.94
N THR A 164 4.85 -9.03 -18.69
CA THR A 164 5.07 -9.57 -17.34
C THR A 164 6.47 -9.25 -16.82
N VAL A 165 7.51 -9.38 -17.67
CA VAL A 165 8.89 -9.04 -17.32
C VAL A 165 9.03 -7.53 -17.05
N LYS A 166 8.44 -6.68 -17.90
CA LYS A 166 8.44 -5.23 -17.72
C LYS A 166 7.83 -4.82 -16.39
N ILE A 167 6.69 -5.38 -15.99
CA ILE A 167 6.10 -5.11 -14.68
C ILE A 167 7.03 -5.55 -13.56
N ARG A 168 7.61 -6.75 -13.64
CA ARG A 168 8.57 -7.21 -12.62
C ARG A 168 9.78 -6.29 -12.53
N ALA A 169 10.31 -5.79 -13.64
CA ALA A 169 11.38 -4.80 -13.67
C ALA A 169 10.98 -3.48 -12.99
N VAL A 170 9.76 -2.97 -13.23
CA VAL A 170 9.23 -1.77 -12.54
C VAL A 170 9.24 -1.97 -11.02
N PHE A 171 8.76 -3.12 -10.54
CA PHE A 171 8.73 -3.42 -9.10
C PHE A 171 10.13 -3.70 -8.52
N THR A 172 11.00 -4.39 -9.25
CA THR A 172 12.40 -4.58 -8.85
C THR A 172 13.12 -3.24 -8.71
N LEU A 173 13.01 -2.36 -9.71
CA LEU A 173 13.58 -1.01 -9.66
C LEU A 173 13.08 -0.22 -8.43
N SER A 174 11.76 -0.24 -8.25
CA SER A 174 11.06 0.42 -7.14
C SER A 174 11.64 -0.02 -5.79
N HIS A 175 11.63 -1.33 -5.51
CA HIS A 175 12.07 -1.85 -4.23
C HIS A 175 13.58 -1.85 -4.03
N ALA A 176 14.39 -2.19 -5.06
CA ALA A 176 15.85 -2.17 -4.95
C ALA A 176 16.37 -0.76 -4.61
N SER A 177 15.74 0.28 -5.16
CA SER A 177 16.11 1.67 -4.87
C SER A 177 15.94 2.05 -3.39
N LEU A 178 15.09 1.36 -2.63
CA LEU A 178 14.91 1.61 -1.19
C LEU A 178 16.12 1.15 -0.35
N PHE A 179 16.96 0.27 -0.89
CA PHE A 179 18.11 -0.32 -0.20
C PHE A 179 19.46 0.30 -0.60
N CYS A 180 19.48 1.31 -1.47
CA CYS A 180 20.70 2.00 -1.87
C CYS A 180 20.51 3.52 -1.96
N THR A 181 21.60 4.26 -2.18
CA THR A 181 21.54 5.73 -2.32
C THR A 181 21.40 6.19 -3.77
N ASN A 182 21.61 5.30 -4.74
CA ASN A 182 21.52 5.61 -6.16
C ASN A 182 20.11 6.11 -6.55
N LYS A 183 20.11 7.08 -7.46
CA LYS A 183 18.89 7.61 -8.06
C LYS A 183 18.60 6.87 -9.36
N ILE A 184 17.33 6.68 -9.66
CA ILE A 184 16.94 6.25 -11.00
C ILE A 184 17.31 7.33 -12.01
N SER A 185 17.58 6.92 -13.24
CA SER A 185 17.97 7.83 -14.32
C SER A 185 16.84 8.79 -14.70
N SER A 186 17.22 9.95 -15.24
CA SER A 186 16.26 10.96 -15.69
C SER A 186 15.40 10.47 -16.86
N SER A 187 15.92 9.57 -17.71
CA SER A 187 15.16 8.95 -18.80
C SER A 187 14.07 8.03 -18.26
N THR A 188 14.41 7.19 -17.28
CA THR A 188 13.44 6.30 -16.61
C THR A 188 12.35 7.09 -15.89
N LEU A 189 12.71 8.17 -15.16
CA LEU A 189 11.71 9.07 -14.56
C LEU A 189 10.73 9.60 -15.61
N ARG A 190 11.23 10.12 -16.73
CA ARG A 190 10.40 10.67 -17.81
C ARG A 190 9.46 9.64 -18.41
N ILE A 191 9.84 8.36 -18.47
CA ILE A 191 8.95 7.28 -18.94
C ILE A 191 7.72 7.18 -18.04
N PHE A 192 7.91 7.17 -16.71
CA PHE A 192 6.80 7.10 -15.76
C PHE A 192 5.99 8.39 -15.70
N GLU A 193 6.61 9.56 -15.84
CA GLU A 193 5.90 10.84 -15.98
C GLU A 193 4.95 10.81 -17.19
N ARG A 194 5.42 10.29 -18.34
CA ARG A 194 4.59 10.14 -19.56
C ARG A 194 3.45 9.15 -19.38
N LEU A 195 3.65 8.06 -18.65
CA LEU A 195 2.57 7.10 -18.31
C LEU A 195 1.41 7.77 -17.56
N LEU A 196 1.67 8.80 -16.76
CA LEU A 196 0.63 9.51 -16.02
C LEU A 196 0.05 10.70 -16.80
N LEU A 197 0.90 11.46 -17.50
CA LEU A 197 0.48 12.70 -18.19
C LEU A 197 -0.12 12.46 -19.58
N GLN A 198 0.32 11.42 -20.28
CA GLN A 198 0.05 11.22 -21.71
C GLN A 198 -0.59 9.85 -22.00
N TRP A 199 -1.21 9.22 -20.99
CA TRP A 199 -1.77 7.87 -21.07
C TRP A 199 -2.60 7.61 -22.32
N GLU A 200 -3.53 8.53 -22.64
CA GLU A 200 -4.46 8.37 -23.76
C GLU A 200 -3.73 8.38 -25.13
N SER A 201 -2.55 9.02 -25.23
CA SER A 201 -1.74 9.04 -26.46
C SER A 201 -0.73 7.89 -26.59
N LEU A 202 -0.64 7.01 -25.58
CA LEU A 202 0.27 5.88 -25.64
C LEU A 202 -0.27 4.75 -26.54
N PRO A 203 0.61 3.88 -27.08
CA PRO A 203 0.19 2.72 -27.85
C PRO A 203 -0.74 1.81 -27.04
N ASP A 204 -1.72 1.18 -27.70
CA ASP A 204 -2.69 0.30 -27.03
C ASP A 204 -2.01 -0.92 -26.37
N THR A 205 -0.92 -1.41 -26.96
CA THR A 205 -0.08 -2.46 -26.36
C THR A 205 0.43 -2.09 -24.96
N VAL A 206 0.75 -0.82 -24.73
CA VAL A 206 1.18 -0.32 -23.41
C VAL A 206 -0.01 -0.22 -22.46
N LYS A 207 -1.18 0.17 -22.99
CA LYS A 207 -2.42 0.30 -22.20
C LYS A 207 -3.00 -1.04 -21.77
N GLU A 208 -2.74 -2.10 -22.53
CA GLU A 208 -3.11 -3.48 -22.22
C GLU A 208 -2.31 -4.08 -21.06
N ILE A 209 -1.12 -3.51 -20.75
CA ILE A 209 -0.32 -3.96 -19.61
C ILE A 209 -1.05 -3.62 -18.31
N LYS A 210 -1.61 -4.65 -17.70
CA LYS A 210 -2.39 -4.55 -16.47
C LYS A 210 -1.57 -3.89 -15.36
N ASP A 211 -2.20 -2.99 -14.62
CA ASP A 211 -1.66 -2.29 -13.45
C ASP A 211 -0.40 -1.44 -13.72
N LEU A 212 0.03 -1.25 -14.98
CA LEU A 212 1.24 -0.49 -15.31
C LEU A 212 1.16 0.96 -14.85
N GLN A 213 0.07 1.64 -15.18
CA GLN A 213 -0.13 3.04 -14.80
C GLN A 213 -0.21 3.20 -13.28
N ALA A 214 -0.87 2.27 -12.60
CA ALA A 214 -0.98 2.28 -11.14
C ALA A 214 0.38 2.02 -10.47
N SER A 215 1.21 1.16 -11.06
CA SER A 215 2.57 0.86 -10.61
C SER A 215 3.52 2.05 -10.83
N ALA A 216 3.33 2.80 -11.93
CA ALA A 216 4.07 4.03 -12.19
C ALA A 216 3.85 5.08 -11.09
N VAL A 217 2.62 5.22 -10.59
CA VAL A 217 2.32 6.10 -9.44
C VAL A 217 3.11 5.69 -8.20
N VAL A 218 3.12 4.39 -7.87
CA VAL A 218 3.83 3.86 -6.69
C VAL A 218 5.34 4.09 -6.80
N LEU A 219 5.93 3.80 -7.96
CA LEU A 219 7.36 4.03 -8.21
C LEU A 219 7.70 5.50 -8.05
N LEU A 220 6.95 6.40 -8.70
CA LEU A 220 7.19 7.85 -8.62
C LEU A 220 7.04 8.37 -7.18
N CYS A 221 6.06 7.86 -6.43
CA CYS A 221 5.94 8.16 -5.00
C CYS A 221 7.20 7.76 -4.24
N GLN A 222 7.66 6.51 -4.38
CA GLN A 222 8.86 6.04 -3.67
C GLN A 222 10.10 6.87 -4.01
N GLN A 223 10.28 7.27 -5.27
CA GLN A 223 11.39 8.15 -5.64
C GLN A 223 11.23 9.57 -5.08
N ALA A 224 10.00 10.11 -5.10
CA ALA A 224 9.68 11.40 -4.50
C ALA A 224 9.98 11.41 -3.00
N LEU A 225 9.64 10.34 -2.28
CA LEU A 225 9.96 10.23 -0.86
C LEU A 225 11.47 10.26 -0.62
N ARG A 226 12.30 9.70 -1.51
CA ARG A 226 13.77 9.69 -1.36
C ARG A 226 14.43 11.02 -1.67
N ASP A 227 13.89 11.79 -2.63
CA ASP A 227 14.51 13.02 -3.14
C ASP A 227 13.50 14.16 -3.28
N ARG A 228 13.74 15.25 -2.55
CA ARG A 228 12.88 16.44 -2.57
C ARG A 228 12.76 17.08 -3.96
N GLU A 229 13.81 17.04 -4.78
CA GLU A 229 13.75 17.58 -6.15
C GLU A 229 12.91 16.70 -7.07
N VAL A 230 12.89 15.39 -6.83
CA VAL A 230 11.95 14.47 -7.50
C VAL A 230 10.53 14.73 -6.99
N ALA A 231 10.33 14.91 -5.68
CA ALA A 231 9.02 15.24 -5.11
C ALA A 231 8.42 16.51 -5.72
N LYS A 232 9.21 17.58 -5.87
CA LYS A 232 8.78 18.82 -6.53
C LYS A 232 8.27 18.60 -7.96
N LYS A 233 8.85 17.64 -8.69
CA LYS A 233 8.43 17.30 -10.06
C LYS A 233 7.22 16.37 -10.10
N VAL A 234 7.18 15.38 -9.21
CA VAL A 234 6.13 14.34 -9.19
C VAL A 234 4.82 14.86 -8.61
N THR A 235 4.86 15.68 -7.55
CA THR A 235 3.66 16.18 -6.87
C THR A 235 2.64 16.86 -7.81
N PRO A 236 3.03 17.81 -8.71
CA PRO A 236 2.09 18.38 -9.68
C PRO A 236 1.50 17.35 -10.65
N ILE A 237 2.24 16.29 -11.00
CA ILE A 237 1.76 15.23 -11.87
C ILE A 237 0.66 14.44 -11.16
N LEU A 238 0.86 14.09 -9.89
CA LEU A 238 -0.17 13.42 -9.09
C LEU A 238 -1.40 14.31 -8.88
N GLY A 239 -1.21 15.61 -8.63
CA GLY A 239 -2.32 16.57 -8.58
C GLY A 239 -3.11 16.64 -9.89
N ASN A 240 -2.43 16.59 -11.04
CA ASN A 240 -3.10 16.49 -12.35
C ASN A 240 -3.92 15.20 -12.47
N VAL A 241 -3.40 14.05 -12.02
CA VAL A 241 -4.14 12.79 -12.00
C VAL A 241 -5.41 12.90 -11.15
N MET A 242 -5.35 13.59 -10.00
CA MET A 242 -6.53 13.80 -9.15
C MET A 242 -7.62 14.64 -9.83
N ARG A 243 -7.25 15.61 -10.68
CA ARG A 243 -8.18 16.47 -11.43
C ARG A 243 -8.87 15.78 -12.59
N GLN A 244 -8.34 14.67 -13.09
CA GLN A 244 -8.94 13.99 -14.23
C GLN A 244 -10.34 13.47 -13.86
N GLU A 245 -11.35 13.90 -14.61
CA GLU A 245 -12.70 13.42 -14.44
C GLU A 245 -12.78 11.94 -14.83
N MET A 246 -13.42 11.15 -13.96
CA MET A 246 -13.72 9.77 -14.28
C MET A 246 -14.93 9.72 -15.22
N ASN A 247 -14.67 9.47 -16.51
CA ASN A 247 -15.71 8.90 -17.35
C ASN A 247 -16.00 7.49 -16.80
N SER A 248 -17.26 7.27 -16.44
CA SER A 248 -17.75 6.13 -15.67
C SER A 248 -17.22 4.78 -16.21
N ASN A 249 -16.66 3.97 -15.30
CA ASN A 249 -16.48 2.49 -15.39
C ASN A 249 -15.10 1.89 -15.72
N SER A 250 -13.98 2.62 -15.70
CA SER A 250 -12.65 1.97 -15.78
C SER A 250 -12.07 1.67 -14.39
N LEU A 251 -12.01 0.40 -14.00
CA LEU A 251 -11.33 -0.07 -12.78
C LEU A 251 -9.85 0.36 -12.74
N ILE A 252 -9.20 0.43 -13.90
CA ILE A 252 -7.80 0.89 -14.05
C ILE A 252 -7.68 2.35 -13.58
N LYS A 253 -8.60 3.22 -14.01
CA LYS A 253 -8.61 4.63 -13.60
C LYS A 253 -8.88 4.79 -12.09
N THR A 254 -9.67 3.88 -11.50
CA THR A 254 -9.93 3.86 -10.05
C THR A 254 -8.65 3.58 -9.27
N SER A 255 -7.92 2.51 -9.61
CA SER A 255 -6.66 2.15 -8.93
C SER A 255 -5.60 3.25 -9.05
N VAL A 256 -5.50 3.89 -10.22
CA VAL A 256 -4.55 4.99 -10.46
C VAL A 256 -4.86 6.20 -9.58
N LYS A 257 -6.14 6.60 -9.48
CA LYS A 257 -6.56 7.74 -8.65
C LYS A 257 -6.38 7.47 -7.16
N ILE A 258 -6.75 6.28 -6.68
CA ILE A 258 -6.52 5.86 -5.29
C ILE A 258 -5.03 5.86 -4.96
N ASN A 259 -4.19 5.31 -5.85
CA ASN A 259 -2.74 5.30 -5.65
C ASN A 259 -2.16 6.72 -5.69
N ALA A 260 -2.68 7.61 -6.55
CA ALA A 260 -2.21 8.99 -6.62
C ALA A 260 -2.56 9.77 -5.34
N ALA A 261 -3.75 9.53 -4.79
CA ALA A 261 -4.14 10.10 -3.51
C ALA A 261 -3.24 9.62 -2.37
N LYS A 262 -2.98 8.30 -2.29
CA LYS A 262 -2.05 7.73 -1.30
C LYS A 262 -0.64 8.28 -1.45
N ALA A 263 -0.16 8.41 -2.69
CA ALA A 263 1.15 8.99 -2.97
C ALA A 263 1.23 10.46 -2.53
N LEU A 264 0.19 11.25 -2.76
CA LEU A 264 0.11 12.62 -2.23
C LEU A 264 0.11 12.64 -0.70
N ALA A 265 -0.58 11.71 -0.05
CA ALA A 265 -0.58 11.58 1.41
C ALA A 265 0.82 11.23 1.96
N ASP A 266 1.48 10.24 1.39
CA ASP A 266 2.84 9.85 1.77
C ASP A 266 3.84 11.01 1.60
N ILE A 267 3.73 11.74 0.47
CA ILE A 267 4.54 12.94 0.24
C ILE A 267 4.16 14.05 1.23
N CYS A 268 2.90 14.16 1.64
CA CYS A 268 2.44 15.17 2.60
C CYS A 268 3.08 14.97 3.98
N VAL A 269 3.21 13.71 4.43
CA VAL A 269 3.88 13.34 5.68
C VAL A 269 5.33 13.84 5.72
N ARG A 270 6.04 13.78 4.58
CA ARG A 270 7.47 14.14 4.50
C ARG A 270 7.75 15.58 4.03
N PHE A 271 6.93 16.09 3.12
CA PHE A 271 7.12 17.35 2.40
C PHE A 271 5.79 18.11 2.27
N THR A 272 5.10 18.34 3.38
CA THR A 272 3.75 18.94 3.47
C THR A 272 3.54 20.14 2.55
N ALA A 273 4.47 21.11 2.56
CA ALA A 273 4.38 22.33 1.75
C ALA A 273 4.31 22.09 0.23
N LEU A 274 4.77 20.93 -0.27
CA LEU A 274 4.61 20.56 -1.69
C LEU A 274 3.19 20.11 -2.01
N VAL A 275 2.48 19.53 -1.05
CA VAL A 275 1.15 18.91 -1.24
C VAL A 275 0.00 19.87 -0.93
N GLU A 276 0.21 20.84 -0.03
CA GLU A 276 -0.80 21.86 0.33
C GLU A 276 -1.58 22.44 -0.87
N PRO A 277 -0.95 22.81 -2.01
CA PRO A 277 -1.67 23.34 -3.17
C PRO A 277 -2.64 22.36 -3.83
N TYR A 278 -2.50 21.06 -3.58
CA TYR A 278 -3.28 19.98 -4.19
C TYR A 278 -4.30 19.35 -3.23
N LEU A 279 -4.34 19.78 -1.95
CA LEU A 279 -5.38 19.37 -1.01
C LEU A 279 -6.81 19.66 -1.52
N PRO A 280 -7.09 20.78 -2.23
CA PRO A 280 -8.39 20.99 -2.85
C PRO A 280 -8.77 19.91 -3.89
N ASP A 281 -7.82 19.41 -4.66
CA ASP A 281 -8.07 18.34 -5.65
C ASP A 281 -8.47 17.02 -4.97
N LEU A 282 -7.87 16.72 -3.81
CA LEU A 282 -8.27 15.60 -2.96
C LEU A 282 -9.68 15.83 -2.39
N CYS A 283 -10.00 17.04 -1.94
CA CYS A 283 -11.33 17.37 -1.41
C CYS A 283 -12.44 17.19 -2.47
N ILE A 284 -12.17 17.58 -3.72
CA ILE A 284 -13.10 17.37 -4.83
C ILE A 284 -13.33 15.87 -5.06
N SER A 285 -12.29 15.05 -4.89
CA SER A 285 -12.38 13.59 -5.05
C SER A 285 -13.21 12.88 -3.97
N MET A 286 -13.58 13.57 -2.88
CA MET A 286 -14.61 13.08 -1.95
C MET A 286 -16.02 13.08 -2.55
N LYS A 287 -16.22 13.65 -3.75
CA LYS A 287 -17.48 13.58 -4.50
C LYS A 287 -17.41 12.61 -5.68
N ASP A 288 -16.36 11.79 -5.77
CA ASP A 288 -16.16 10.85 -6.87
C ASP A 288 -17.32 9.86 -6.96
N PRO A 289 -17.80 9.50 -8.17
CA PRO A 289 -18.88 8.53 -8.33
C PRO A 289 -18.55 7.16 -7.73
N ASN A 290 -17.26 6.77 -7.71
CA ASN A 290 -16.85 5.49 -7.17
C ASN A 290 -16.67 5.57 -5.63
N PRO A 291 -17.45 4.79 -4.83
CA PRO A 291 -17.33 4.80 -3.37
C PRO A 291 -15.94 4.39 -2.87
N ALA A 292 -15.20 3.54 -3.60
CA ALA A 292 -13.85 3.14 -3.21
C ALA A 292 -12.85 4.31 -3.24
N VAL A 293 -13.03 5.26 -4.17
CA VAL A 293 -12.22 6.49 -4.22
C VAL A 293 -12.57 7.36 -3.02
N ARG A 294 -13.87 7.61 -2.78
CA ARG A 294 -14.32 8.44 -1.66
C ARG A 294 -13.84 7.91 -0.31
N GLU A 295 -13.99 6.60 -0.08
CA GLU A 295 -13.52 5.92 1.14
C GLU A 295 -12.00 6.10 1.32
N ALA A 296 -11.22 5.85 0.26
CA ALA A 296 -9.77 6.00 0.33
C ALA A 296 -9.36 7.45 0.68
N ILE A 297 -10.03 8.45 0.12
CA ILE A 297 -9.76 9.86 0.42
C ILE A 297 -10.12 10.20 1.87
N VAL A 298 -11.26 9.72 2.38
CA VAL A 298 -11.68 9.94 3.76
C VAL A 298 -10.68 9.30 4.73
N VAL A 299 -10.24 8.07 4.49
CA VAL A 299 -9.19 7.42 5.30
C VAL A 299 -7.90 8.22 5.30
N ILE A 300 -7.44 8.69 4.13
CA ILE A 300 -6.24 9.54 4.02
C ILE A 300 -6.39 10.82 4.86
N PHE A 301 -7.54 11.49 4.79
CA PHE A 301 -7.74 12.71 5.58
C PHE A 301 -7.80 12.42 7.08
N ILE A 302 -8.39 11.29 7.49
CA ILE A 302 -8.35 10.86 8.89
C ILE A 302 -6.91 10.73 9.36
N GLU A 303 -6.08 9.98 8.63
CA GLU A 303 -4.67 9.76 8.96
C GLU A 303 -3.90 11.09 9.03
N LEU A 304 -4.03 11.95 8.01
CA LEU A 304 -3.31 13.23 7.95
C LEU A 304 -3.77 14.25 9.00
N LEU A 305 -5.04 14.22 9.41
CA LEU A 305 -5.59 15.13 10.43
C LEU A 305 -5.21 14.69 11.83
N LEU A 306 -5.39 13.40 12.15
CA LEU A 306 -5.09 12.86 13.48
C LEU A 306 -3.59 12.87 13.77
N GLU A 307 -2.75 12.77 12.74
CA GLU A 307 -1.28 12.93 12.87
C GLU A 307 -0.81 14.39 12.70
N ASP A 308 -1.73 15.35 12.68
CA ASP A 308 -1.45 16.79 12.66
C ASP A 308 -0.68 17.35 11.44
N PHE A 309 -0.60 16.59 10.34
CA PHE A 309 0.06 17.04 9.10
C PHE A 309 -0.75 18.12 8.36
N ILE A 310 -2.08 18.08 8.47
CA ILE A 310 -2.98 19.08 7.91
C ILE A 310 -3.95 19.56 8.99
N LYS A 311 -4.55 20.74 8.80
CA LYS A 311 -5.52 21.30 9.75
C LYS A 311 -6.90 21.43 9.12
N MET A 312 -7.93 21.06 9.88
CA MET A 312 -9.32 21.18 9.46
C MET A 312 -9.78 22.64 9.55
N LYS A 313 -9.57 23.42 8.47
CA LYS A 313 -9.89 24.86 8.44
C LYS A 313 -10.57 25.27 7.14
N GLY A 314 -11.37 26.34 7.22
CA GLY A 314 -11.97 26.99 6.04
C GLY A 314 -12.86 26.03 5.22
N PRO A 315 -12.79 26.07 3.87
CA PRO A 315 -13.61 25.20 3.01
C PRO A 315 -13.43 23.70 3.26
N PHE A 316 -12.23 23.27 3.69
CA PHE A 316 -11.94 21.86 3.94
C PHE A 316 -12.86 21.25 5.01
N PHE A 317 -13.17 22.01 6.06
CA PHE A 317 -14.11 21.61 7.11
C PHE A 317 -15.48 21.21 6.53
N PHE A 318 -16.05 22.05 5.65
CA PHE A 318 -17.35 21.79 5.04
C PHE A 318 -17.31 20.57 4.10
N HIS A 319 -16.18 20.35 3.42
CA HIS A 319 -15.99 19.15 2.60
C HIS A 319 -16.04 17.87 3.43
N ILE A 320 -15.44 17.85 4.63
CA ILE A 320 -15.52 16.72 5.56
C ILE A 320 -16.95 16.52 6.06
N LEU A 321 -17.64 17.58 6.49
CA LEU A 321 -19.01 17.46 7.01
C LEU A 321 -20.00 16.90 5.99
N MET A 322 -19.84 17.19 4.70
CA MET A 322 -20.70 16.61 3.66
C MET A 322 -20.62 15.08 3.61
N MET A 323 -19.50 14.49 4.03
CA MET A 323 -19.29 13.04 4.02
C MET A 323 -20.12 12.31 5.11
N LEU A 324 -20.64 13.03 6.11
CA LEU A 324 -21.62 12.49 7.06
C LEU A 324 -22.93 12.09 6.38
N SER A 325 -23.20 12.62 5.19
CA SER A 325 -24.38 12.31 4.36
C SER A 325 -24.03 11.43 3.15
N ASP A 326 -22.86 10.78 3.12
CA ASP A 326 -22.48 9.88 2.02
C ASP A 326 -23.47 8.71 1.89
N THR A 327 -23.66 8.20 0.67
CA THR A 327 -24.52 7.05 0.41
C THR A 327 -23.97 5.76 1.02
N ASN A 328 -22.65 5.61 1.12
CA ASN A 328 -21.98 4.48 1.74
C ASN A 328 -21.91 4.65 3.28
N SER A 329 -22.41 3.65 4.02
CA SER A 329 -22.42 3.68 5.48
C SER A 329 -21.04 3.71 6.12
N MET A 330 -20.07 2.97 5.57
CA MET A 330 -18.70 2.94 6.10
C MET A 330 -18.05 4.33 6.04
N ILE A 331 -18.29 5.08 4.96
CA ILE A 331 -17.78 6.45 4.81
C ILE A 331 -18.41 7.36 5.88
N ARG A 332 -19.72 7.24 6.12
CA ARG A 332 -20.40 8.01 7.18
C ARG A 332 -19.84 7.68 8.56
N GLU A 333 -19.61 6.40 8.86
CA GLU A 333 -19.04 5.93 10.13
C GLU A 333 -17.62 6.46 10.35
N LEU A 334 -16.74 6.34 9.35
CA LEU A 334 -15.38 6.89 9.37
C LEU A 334 -15.38 8.41 9.59
N THR A 335 -16.28 9.13 8.90
CA THR A 335 -16.40 10.58 9.04
C THR A 335 -16.93 10.97 10.43
N THR A 336 -17.88 10.20 10.98
CA THR A 336 -18.40 10.43 12.32
C THR A 336 -17.29 10.28 13.35
N PHE A 337 -16.50 9.19 13.26
CA PHE A 337 -15.33 8.98 14.10
C PHE A 337 -14.35 10.16 14.04
N LEU A 338 -14.00 10.63 12.84
CA LEU A 338 -13.10 11.78 12.68
C LEU A 338 -13.61 13.04 13.38
N VAL A 339 -14.89 13.34 13.20
CA VAL A 339 -15.53 14.51 13.80
C VAL A 339 -15.57 14.35 15.32
N GLU A 340 -15.87 13.18 15.85
CA GLU A 340 -15.87 12.96 17.29
C GLU A 340 -14.47 13.15 17.89
N GLU A 341 -13.43 12.55 17.31
CA GLU A 341 -12.05 12.67 17.82
C GLU A 341 -11.54 14.13 17.75
N THR A 342 -11.68 14.78 16.59
CA THR A 342 -11.18 16.16 16.41
C THR A 342 -11.89 17.18 17.30
N PHE A 343 -13.20 17.04 17.54
CA PHE A 343 -13.94 17.95 18.41
C PHE A 343 -13.78 17.64 19.91
N ASN A 344 -13.38 16.42 20.27
CA ASN A 344 -13.02 16.08 21.64
C ASN A 344 -11.67 16.69 22.03
N GLU A 345 -10.72 16.80 21.10
CA GLU A 345 -9.41 17.42 21.33
C GLU A 345 -9.45 18.97 21.38
N GLU A 346 -10.35 19.61 20.62
CA GLU A 346 -10.40 21.07 20.47
C GLU A 346 -11.34 21.82 21.45
N GLN A 347 -11.70 21.23 22.60
CA GLN A 347 -12.71 21.80 23.51
C GLN A 347 -12.45 23.23 24.03
N ASP A 348 -11.26 23.82 23.83
CA ASP A 348 -10.98 25.19 24.31
C ASP A 348 -10.82 26.29 23.25
N THR A 349 -10.75 26.01 21.93
CA THR A 349 -10.47 27.11 20.96
C THR A 349 -11.37 27.20 19.72
N LEU A 350 -11.94 26.10 19.20
CA LEU A 350 -12.81 26.19 18.01
C LEU A 350 -14.27 26.56 18.33
N ILE A 351 -14.69 26.43 19.60
CA ILE A 351 -16.08 26.63 20.05
C ILE A 351 -16.54 28.11 19.94
N SER A 352 -15.62 29.05 19.85
CA SER A 352 -15.96 30.49 19.92
C SER A 352 -16.48 31.10 18.60
N GLN A 353 -16.24 30.50 17.43
CA GLN A 353 -16.54 31.17 16.15
C GLN A 353 -17.62 30.54 15.27
N GLN A 354 -18.03 29.27 15.47
CA GLN A 354 -19.07 28.64 14.62
C GLN A 354 -20.10 27.76 15.36
N SER A 355 -20.13 27.72 16.70
CA SER A 355 -20.78 26.62 17.44
C SER A 355 -22.31 26.64 17.62
N ARG A 356 -23.02 27.73 17.33
CA ARG A 356 -24.48 27.78 17.63
C ARG A 356 -25.38 27.11 16.60
N PHE A 357 -25.05 27.17 15.32
CA PHE A 357 -25.88 26.55 14.27
C PHE A 357 -25.65 25.03 14.15
N TRP A 358 -24.45 24.55 14.47
CA TRP A 358 -24.05 23.17 14.17
C TRP A 358 -24.33 22.15 15.28
N ARG A 359 -24.33 22.55 16.56
CA ARG A 359 -24.83 21.65 17.62
C ARG A 359 -26.24 21.18 17.32
N ALA A 360 -27.10 22.04 16.76
CA ALA A 360 -28.45 21.66 16.35
C ALA A 360 -28.47 20.63 15.21
N TYR A 361 -27.61 20.79 14.19
CA TYR A 361 -27.57 19.90 13.00
C TYR A 361 -26.93 18.54 13.29
N ILE A 362 -25.85 18.52 14.09
CA ILE A 362 -25.18 17.29 14.55
C ILE A 362 -26.12 16.50 15.46
N ILE A 363 -26.82 17.16 16.39
CA ILE A 363 -27.81 16.49 17.26
C ILE A 363 -28.99 15.95 16.45
N THR A 364 -29.51 16.66 15.44
CA THR A 364 -30.63 16.15 14.63
C THR A 364 -30.23 15.05 13.65
N THR A 365 -28.97 15.01 13.20
CA THR A 365 -28.52 14.04 12.17
C THR A 365 -27.86 12.80 12.78
N ILE A 366 -27.13 12.92 13.89
CA ILE A 366 -26.44 11.81 14.56
C ILE A 366 -27.34 11.11 15.58
N ALA A 367 -28.28 11.82 16.24
CA ALA A 367 -29.10 11.24 17.31
C ALA A 367 -30.42 10.57 16.86
N ALA A 368 -30.68 10.41 15.55
CA ALA A 368 -31.96 9.84 15.08
C ALA A 368 -31.81 8.71 14.03
N PRO A 369 -31.39 7.50 14.43
CA PRO A 369 -31.68 6.31 13.65
C PRO A 369 -33.05 5.75 14.09
N GLY A 370 -34.12 6.12 13.38
CA GLY A 370 -35.40 5.41 13.46
C GLY A 370 -36.61 6.25 13.91
N LYS A 371 -37.26 6.91 12.95
CA LYS A 371 -38.72 7.08 12.87
C LYS A 371 -39.08 7.59 11.47
N ARG A 372 -39.02 6.69 10.48
CA ARG A 372 -39.91 6.76 9.32
C ARG A 372 -40.95 5.66 9.49
N THR A 373 -42.09 5.99 10.07
CA THR A 373 -43.34 5.25 9.89
C THR A 373 -44.51 6.17 10.20
N ALA A 374 -45.39 6.29 9.22
CA ALA A 374 -46.83 6.58 9.30
C ALA A 374 -47.29 7.79 10.14
N ASP A 375 -47.81 8.81 9.46
CA ASP A 375 -49.14 9.39 9.76
C ASP A 375 -49.43 10.50 8.74
N THR A 376 -49.85 10.10 7.55
CA THR A 376 -50.59 10.96 6.62
C THR A 376 -51.91 10.27 6.30
N GLU A 377 -52.84 10.30 7.26
CA GLU A 377 -54.25 10.07 6.97
C GLU A 377 -55.15 10.71 8.06
N CYS A 378 -56.20 11.40 7.60
CA CYS A 378 -57.33 11.94 8.35
C CYS A 378 -57.10 13.13 9.30
N SER A 379 -57.49 14.33 8.87
CA SER A 379 -58.88 14.79 9.04
C SER A 379 -59.07 16.28 8.68
N ASN A 380 -59.92 16.50 7.68
CA ASN A 380 -60.74 17.71 7.57
C ASN A 380 -61.52 17.93 8.87
N LYS A 381 -61.54 19.17 9.40
CA LYS A 381 -62.77 19.88 9.82
C LYS A 381 -62.49 21.29 10.37
N ARG A 382 -63.18 22.23 9.70
CA ARG A 382 -63.58 23.60 10.07
C ARG A 382 -62.56 24.71 9.92
#